data_AF-A0A915BM95-F1
#
_entry.id   AF-A0A915BM95-F1
#
_cell.length_a   1.000
_cell.length_b   1.000
_cell.length_c   1.000
_cell.angle_alpha   90.00
_cell.angle_beta   90.00
_cell.angle_gamma   90.00
#
_symmetry.space_group_name_H-M   'P 1'
#
loop_
_entity.id
_entity.type
_entity.pdbx_description
1 polymer ?
#
loop_
_entity_poly.entity_id
_entity_poly.type
_entity_poly.pdbx_seq_one_letter_code
_entity_poly.pdbx_strand_id
1 'polypeptide(L)'
;MSNLLNVVIDRATSFLGVATYASGPGGENEDIMVNGEPIAPQILAEVFLRIDNSVTVGYICPLVCRRWHNVLSAAGFWIDYMRRRSRTIPPPALRSEPLLNMKKVCLKQPFGRNLIDNPSGEKNFDGWTIRENGGS
;
A
#
# COMPACT_ATOMS: atom_id res chain seq x y z
N MET A 1 12.85 31.12 56.46
CA MET A 1 11.85 30.34 55.69
C MET A 1 11.38 31.24 54.56
N SER A 2 11.72 30.88 53.33
CA SER A 2 11.42 31.61 52.10
C SER A 2 10.03 31.28 51.58
N ASN A 3 9.36 32.26 50.98
CA ASN A 3 8.96 32.17 49.57
C ASN A 3 8.35 33.49 49.09
N LEU A 4 8.86 33.96 47.96
CA LEU A 4 8.37 35.13 47.25
C LEU A 4 8.47 34.85 45.74
N LEU A 5 7.35 35.16 45.09
CA LEU A 5 7.19 35.72 43.73
C LEU A 5 7.03 34.78 42.53
N ASN A 6 5.81 34.89 41.99
CA ASN A 6 5.47 34.83 40.56
C ASN A 6 6.54 35.46 39.67
N VAL A 7 6.90 34.78 38.57
CA VAL A 7 7.45 35.44 37.39
C VAL A 7 6.87 34.81 36.13
N VAL A 8 6.47 35.71 35.24
CA VAL A 8 5.90 35.53 33.90
C VAL A 8 6.93 34.93 32.94
N ILE A 9 6.39 34.18 31.98
CA ILE A 9 6.98 33.51 30.82
C ILE A 9 8.07 34.32 30.13
N ASP A 10 9.20 33.67 29.84
CA ASP A 10 10.08 34.07 28.74
C ASP A 10 10.36 32.88 27.80
N ARG A 11 10.20 33.14 26.50
CA ARG A 11 10.47 32.23 25.39
C ARG A 11 11.88 32.55 24.89
N ALA A 12 12.85 31.69 25.20
CA ALA A 12 14.07 31.58 24.41
C ALA A 12 14.68 30.17 24.54
N THR A 13 14.55 29.43 23.45
CA THR A 13 15.64 28.75 22.73
C THR A 13 16.69 27.97 23.53
N SER A 14 16.69 26.67 23.23
CA SER A 14 17.84 25.74 23.21
C SER A 14 18.61 25.53 24.50
N PHE A 15 18.31 24.42 25.18
CA PHE A 15 19.32 23.66 25.92
C PHE A 15 19.20 22.18 25.56
N LEU A 16 20.31 21.63 25.07
CA LEU A 16 20.51 20.26 24.61
C LEU A 16 20.01 19.23 25.64
N GLY A 17 19.17 18.31 25.17
CA GLY A 17 18.65 17.18 25.95
C GLY A 17 18.23 16.04 25.02
N VAL A 18 19.24 15.40 24.42
CA VAL A 18 19.29 14.02 23.91
C VAL A 18 17.93 13.34 23.64
N ALA A 19 17.55 13.29 22.36
CA ALA A 19 16.78 12.17 21.84
C ALA A 19 17.74 11.35 20.97
N THR A 20 18.52 10.46 21.59
CA THR A 20 19.09 9.33 20.86
C THR A 20 17.93 8.44 20.45
N TYR A 21 17.41 8.68 19.24
CA TYR A 21 16.58 7.72 18.53
C TYR A 21 17.45 6.48 18.33
N ALA A 22 17.15 5.44 19.10
CA ALA A 22 17.85 4.17 19.00
C ALA A 22 17.67 3.62 17.58
N SER A 23 18.70 3.79 16.76
CA SER A 23 18.83 3.21 15.44
C SER A 23 18.83 1.69 15.58
N GLY A 24 17.70 1.06 15.28
CA GLY A 24 17.69 -0.38 14.97
C GLY A 24 18.61 -0.66 13.77
N PRO A 25 18.93 -1.93 13.47
CA PRO A 25 19.99 -2.31 12.53
C PRO A 25 19.70 -2.02 11.03
N GLY A 26 18.86 -1.05 10.70
CA GLY A 26 18.70 -0.55 9.34
C GLY A 26 18.74 0.97 9.36
N GLY A 27 19.78 1.51 8.72
CA GLY A 27 20.32 2.84 8.95
C GLY A 27 19.40 4.03 8.69
N GLU A 28 19.87 5.16 9.20
CA GLU A 28 19.25 6.49 9.26
C GLU A 28 18.92 7.18 7.90
N ASN A 29 18.99 6.46 6.77
CA ASN A 29 18.92 7.04 5.43
C ASN A 29 17.83 6.44 4.51
N GLU A 30 16.72 5.92 5.07
CA GLU A 30 15.61 5.39 4.25
C GLU A 30 14.53 6.45 3.90
N ASP A 31 14.69 7.67 4.38
CA ASP A 31 13.63 8.67 4.38
C ASP A 31 13.80 9.76 3.31
N ILE A 32 12.74 9.96 2.51
CA ILE A 32 12.62 11.13 1.65
C ILE A 32 12.29 12.32 2.54
N MET A 33 13.21 13.28 2.57
CA MET A 33 13.12 14.49 3.37
C MET A 33 12.63 15.66 2.51
N VAL A 34 11.70 16.45 3.04
CA VAL A 34 11.23 17.71 2.46
C VAL A 34 11.37 18.77 3.54
N ASN A 35 12.18 19.80 3.30
CA ASN A 35 12.50 20.85 4.27
C ASN A 35 13.07 20.33 5.61
N GLY A 36 13.84 19.24 5.57
CA GLY A 36 14.43 18.63 6.76
C GLY A 36 13.50 17.72 7.55
N GLU A 37 12.27 17.51 7.10
CA GLU A 37 11.30 16.61 7.72
C GLU A 37 10.98 15.42 6.80
N PRO A 38 10.80 14.21 7.34
CA PRO A 38 10.40 13.06 6.53
C PRO A 38 8.98 13.28 5.99
N ILE A 39 8.78 13.03 4.69
CA ILE A 39 7.48 13.25 4.04
C ILE A 39 6.35 12.42 4.71
N ALA A 40 5.14 12.95 4.88
CA ALA A 40 4.09 12.14 5.51
C ALA A 40 3.77 10.87 4.67
N PRO A 41 3.56 9.68 5.27
CA PRO A 41 3.26 8.45 4.52
C PRO A 41 2.08 8.57 3.58
N GLN A 42 1.10 9.41 3.91
CA GLN A 42 -0.08 9.70 3.07
C GLN A 42 0.31 10.43 1.78
N ILE A 43 1.28 11.35 1.84
CA ILE A 43 1.78 12.04 0.66
C ILE A 43 2.62 11.08 -0.18
N LEU A 44 3.42 10.22 0.45
CA LEU A 44 4.15 9.17 -0.27
C LEU A 44 3.21 8.20 -0.99
N ALA A 45 2.10 7.81 -0.36
CA ALA A 45 1.03 7.04 -1.00
C ALA A 45 0.43 7.79 -2.21
N GLU A 46 0.16 9.09 -2.07
CA GLU A 46 -0.32 9.92 -3.18
C GLU A 46 0.64 10.01 -4.36
N VAL A 47 1.95 10.02 -4.11
CA VAL A 47 2.97 9.93 -5.16
C VAL A 47 2.87 8.59 -5.87
N PHE A 48 2.82 7.47 -5.14
CA PHE A 48 2.71 6.14 -5.75
C PHE A 48 1.39 5.93 -6.50
N LEU A 49 0.28 6.53 -6.05
CA LEU A 49 -1.01 6.45 -6.75
C LEU A 49 -0.96 7.05 -8.16
N ARG A 50 -0.02 7.97 -8.44
CA ARG A 50 0.19 8.60 -9.75
C ARG A 50 1.00 7.73 -10.72
N ILE A 51 1.59 6.62 -10.27
CA ILE A 51 2.33 5.71 -11.14
C ILE A 51 1.36 4.72 -11.78
N ASP A 52 1.19 4.78 -13.10
CA ASP A 52 0.21 3.97 -13.83
C ASP A 52 0.62 2.52 -14.03
N ASN A 53 1.92 2.24 -14.05
CA ASN A 53 2.40 0.87 -14.17
C ASN A 53 2.21 0.13 -12.84
N SER A 54 1.19 -0.70 -12.78
CA SER A 54 0.86 -1.48 -11.59
C SER A 54 1.93 -2.53 -11.23
N VAL A 55 2.72 -3.00 -12.21
CA VAL A 55 3.87 -3.89 -11.95
C VAL A 55 4.97 -3.11 -11.24
N THR A 56 5.29 -1.90 -11.69
CA THR A 56 6.27 -1.03 -11.03
C THR A 56 5.88 -0.74 -9.58
N VAL A 57 4.65 -0.27 -9.35
CA VAL A 57 4.15 0.03 -8.00
C VAL A 57 4.04 -1.22 -7.15
N GLY A 58 3.63 -2.34 -7.75
CA GLY A 58 3.40 -3.60 -7.03
C GLY A 58 4.66 -4.35 -6.68
N TYR A 59 5.67 -4.35 -7.53
CA TYR A 59 6.80 -5.27 -7.38
C TYR A 59 8.15 -4.57 -7.29
N ILE A 60 8.29 -3.37 -7.87
CA ILE A 60 9.60 -2.69 -7.93
C ILE A 60 9.73 -1.66 -6.82
N CYS A 61 8.75 -0.75 -6.67
CA CYS A 61 8.77 0.28 -5.63
C CYS A 61 8.91 -0.29 -4.19
N PRO A 62 8.27 -1.40 -3.81
CA PRO A 62 8.44 -1.97 -2.47
C PRO A 62 9.86 -2.47 -2.18
N LEU A 63 10.71 -2.65 -3.20
CA LEU A 63 12.09 -3.11 -3.04
C LEU A 63 13.08 -1.96 -2.75
N VAL A 64 12.64 -0.71 -2.86
CA VAL A 64 13.51 0.47 -2.68
C VAL A 64 13.94 0.62 -1.21
N CYS A 65 12.98 0.62 -0.28
CA CYS A 65 13.24 0.68 1.16
C CYS A 65 12.04 0.14 1.97
N ARG A 66 12.23 -0.08 3.28
CA ARG A 66 11.16 -0.62 4.16
C ARG A 66 9.98 0.33 4.26
N ARG A 67 10.23 1.64 4.22
CA ARG A 67 9.16 2.64 4.27
C ARG A 67 8.25 2.58 3.05
N TRP A 68 8.82 2.46 1.85
CA TRP A 68 8.05 2.29 0.61
C TRP A 68 7.26 0.99 0.65
N HIS A 69 7.90 -0.10 1.10
CA HIS A 69 7.22 -1.37 1.32
C HIS A 69 6.01 -1.24 2.25
N ASN A 70 6.15 -0.55 3.38
CA ASN A 70 5.08 -0.41 4.37
C ASN A 70 3.86 0.34 3.81
N VAL A 71 4.09 1.43 3.07
CA VAL A 71 3.01 2.15 2.38
C VAL A 71 2.32 1.27 1.34
N LEU A 72 3.10 0.56 0.52
CA LEU A 72 2.60 -0.28 -0.57
C LEU A 72 2.07 -1.64 -0.11
N SER A 73 2.20 -1.97 1.16
CA SER A 73 1.60 -3.17 1.77
C SER A 73 0.21 -2.91 2.34
N ALA A 74 -0.16 -1.64 2.56
CA ALA A 74 -1.46 -1.28 3.08
C ALA A 74 -2.59 -1.63 2.09
N ALA A 75 -3.62 -2.33 2.56
CA ALA A 75 -4.78 -2.68 1.73
C ALA A 75 -5.49 -1.43 1.18
N GLY A 76 -5.59 -0.37 1.99
CA GLY A 76 -6.21 0.90 1.62
C GLY A 76 -5.57 1.53 0.37
N PHE A 77 -4.24 1.49 0.27
CA PHE A 77 -3.53 1.98 -0.91
C PHE A 77 -4.03 1.33 -2.20
N TRP A 78 -4.18 -0.01 -2.21
CA TRP A 78 -4.62 -0.75 -3.39
C TRP A 78 -6.11 -0.54 -3.72
N ILE A 79 -6.95 -0.31 -2.70
CA ILE A 79 -8.35 0.09 -2.89
C ILE A 79 -8.40 1.45 -3.59
N ASP A 80 -7.62 2.43 -3.11
CA ASP A 80 -7.56 3.77 -3.69
C ASP A 80 -6.95 3.75 -5.11
N TYR A 81 -5.95 2.90 -5.33
CA TYR A 81 -5.32 2.69 -6.63
C TYR A 81 -6.31 2.19 -7.69
N MET A 82 -7.18 1.23 -7.31
CA MET A 82 -8.27 0.75 -8.17
C MET A 82 -9.33 1.83 -8.38
N ARG A 83 -9.75 2.54 -7.31
CA ARG A 83 -10.76 3.60 -7.38
C ARG A 83 -10.36 4.71 -8.34
N ARG A 84 -9.12 5.20 -8.25
CA ARG A 84 -8.59 6.28 -9.11
C ARG A 84 -8.58 5.89 -10.59
N ARG A 85 -8.53 4.60 -10.90
CA ARG A 85 -8.49 4.04 -12.26
C ARG A 85 -9.84 3.45 -12.69
N SER A 86 -10.92 3.72 -11.95
CA SER A 86 -12.26 3.19 -12.22
C SER A 86 -12.30 1.68 -12.41
N ARG A 87 -11.42 0.95 -11.68
CA ARG A 87 -11.35 -0.51 -11.73
C ARG A 87 -12.37 -1.13 -10.76
N THR A 88 -12.76 -2.37 -11.03
CA THR A 88 -13.68 -3.12 -10.17
C THR A 88 -13.05 -3.33 -8.79
N ILE A 89 -13.70 -2.80 -7.77
CA ILE A 89 -13.30 -2.98 -6.37
C ILE A 89 -14.18 -4.10 -5.78
N PRO A 90 -13.62 -5.01 -4.95
CA PRO A 90 -14.43 -6.01 -4.25
C PRO A 90 -15.58 -5.37 -3.47
N PRO A 91 -16.69 -6.08 -3.24
CA PRO A 91 -17.73 -5.66 -2.32
C PRO A 91 -17.18 -5.34 -0.92
N PRO A 92 -17.77 -4.39 -0.17
CA PRO A 92 -17.29 -4.00 1.17
C PRO A 92 -17.03 -5.17 2.12
N ALA A 93 -17.90 -6.19 2.12
CA ALA A 93 -17.77 -7.39 2.94
C ALA A 93 -16.45 -8.16 2.69
N LEU A 94 -15.95 -8.15 1.46
CA LEU A 94 -14.68 -8.80 1.11
C LEU A 94 -13.47 -7.89 1.36
N ARG A 95 -13.64 -6.57 1.45
CA ARG A 95 -12.52 -5.63 1.68
C ARG A 95 -11.92 -5.77 3.08
N SER A 96 -12.70 -6.23 4.04
CA SER A 96 -12.28 -6.48 5.42
C SER A 96 -11.79 -7.91 5.65
N GLU A 97 -11.88 -8.80 4.66
CA GLU A 97 -11.45 -10.20 4.78
C GLU A 97 -9.92 -10.29 4.92
N PRO A 98 -9.38 -10.74 6.08
CA PRO A 98 -7.93 -10.78 6.31
C PRO A 98 -7.18 -11.70 5.34
N LEU A 99 -7.84 -12.74 4.83
CA LEU A 99 -7.24 -13.66 3.86
C LEU A 99 -7.14 -13.04 2.46
N LEU A 100 -7.87 -11.95 2.18
CA LEU A 100 -7.92 -11.33 0.86
C LEU A 100 -6.79 -10.31 0.68
N ASN A 101 -5.76 -10.71 -0.07
CA ASN A 101 -4.66 -9.82 -0.40
C ASN A 101 -5.08 -8.77 -1.45
N MET A 102 -5.29 -7.54 -1.00
CA MET A 102 -5.85 -6.47 -1.85
C MET A 102 -4.91 -5.99 -2.96
N LYS A 103 -3.59 -6.15 -2.76
CA LYS A 103 -2.59 -5.98 -3.82
C LYS A 103 -2.80 -6.98 -4.95
N LYS A 104 -2.92 -8.28 -4.64
CA LYS A 104 -3.18 -9.32 -5.64
C LYS A 104 -4.50 -9.09 -6.36
N VAL A 105 -5.56 -8.70 -5.64
CA VAL A 105 -6.85 -8.34 -6.23
C VAL A 105 -6.68 -7.20 -7.24
N CYS A 106 -5.99 -6.12 -6.88
CA CYS A 106 -5.75 -5.00 -7.79
C CYS A 106 -4.99 -5.43 -9.05
N LEU A 107 -3.96 -6.26 -8.90
CA LEU A 107 -3.10 -6.67 -10.01
C LEU A 107 -3.76 -7.70 -10.93
N LYS A 108 -4.60 -8.60 -10.40
CA LYS A 108 -5.23 -9.69 -11.16
C LYS A 108 -6.61 -9.35 -11.70
N GLN A 109 -7.28 -8.34 -11.13
CA GLN A 109 -8.65 -7.92 -11.48
C GLN A 109 -9.60 -9.13 -11.65
N PRO A 110 -9.79 -9.95 -10.59
CA PRO A 110 -10.61 -11.15 -10.70
C PRO A 110 -12.11 -10.87 -10.69
N PHE A 111 -12.53 -9.68 -10.24
CA PHE A 111 -13.94 -9.31 -10.14
C PHE A 111 -14.43 -8.62 -11.42
N GLY A 112 -15.72 -8.82 -11.74
CA GLY A 112 -16.36 -8.15 -12.88
C GLY A 112 -16.02 -8.75 -14.25
N ARG A 113 -15.47 -9.97 -14.30
CA ARG A 113 -15.25 -10.71 -15.54
C ARG A 113 -15.42 -12.22 -15.32
N ASN A 114 -15.62 -12.96 -16.40
CA ASN A 114 -15.55 -14.41 -16.35
C ASN A 114 -14.09 -14.85 -16.14
N LEU A 115 -13.89 -15.77 -15.19
CA LEU A 115 -12.59 -16.39 -14.91
C LEU A 115 -12.48 -17.79 -15.52
N ILE A 116 -13.59 -18.33 -16.04
CA ILE A 116 -13.62 -19.56 -16.82
C ILE A 116 -13.26 -19.19 -18.26
N ASP A 117 -12.21 -19.83 -18.77
CA ASP A 117 -11.82 -19.71 -20.16
C ASP A 117 -12.78 -20.52 -21.05
N ASN A 118 -13.05 -20.01 -22.26
CA ASN A 118 -13.92 -20.65 -23.25
C ASN A 118 -15.28 -21.14 -22.68
N PRO A 119 -16.06 -20.28 -22.00
CA PRO A 119 -17.28 -20.69 -21.32
C PRO A 119 -18.41 -21.12 -22.27
N SER A 120 -18.37 -20.68 -23.53
CA SER A 120 -19.38 -20.96 -24.57
C SER A 120 -19.00 -22.12 -25.50
N GLY A 121 -17.78 -22.67 -25.38
CA GLY A 121 -17.27 -23.70 -26.31
C GLY A 121 -16.93 -23.17 -27.70
N GLU A 122 -16.86 -21.85 -27.91
CA GLU A 122 -16.51 -21.24 -29.21
C GLU A 122 -15.12 -21.62 -29.70
N LYS A 123 -14.23 -22.04 -28.77
CA LYS A 123 -12.89 -22.56 -29.06
C LYS A 123 -12.82 -24.09 -28.95
N ASN A 124 -13.92 -24.78 -29.27
CA ASN A 124 -14.08 -26.22 -29.05
C ASN A 124 -13.80 -26.56 -27.57
N PHE A 125 -12.87 -27.49 -27.30
CA PHE A 125 -12.46 -27.90 -25.97
C PHE A 125 -11.21 -27.17 -25.45
N ASP A 126 -10.73 -26.11 -26.12
CA ASP A 126 -9.60 -25.33 -25.62
C ASP A 126 -9.93 -24.71 -24.25
N GLY A 127 -8.98 -24.74 -23.32
CA GLY A 127 -9.19 -24.36 -21.92
C GLY A 127 -9.96 -25.37 -21.05
N TRP A 128 -10.44 -26.49 -21.60
CA TRP A 128 -11.16 -27.53 -20.86
C TRP A 128 -10.36 -28.83 -20.75
N THR A 129 -10.32 -29.42 -19.55
CA THR A 129 -9.86 -30.81 -19.37
C THR A 129 -11.07 -31.75 -19.40
N ILE A 130 -11.21 -32.49 -20.50
CA ILE A 130 -12.28 -33.49 -20.66
C ILE A 130 -11.98 -34.69 -19.76
N ARG A 131 -12.84 -34.94 -18.78
CA ARG A 131 -12.72 -36.09 -17.88
C ARG A 131 -13.46 -37.31 -18.41
N GLU A 132 -14.61 -37.09 -19.05
CA GLU A 132 -15.48 -38.11 -19.62
C GLU A 132 -16.03 -37.56 -20.94
N ASN A 133 -15.96 -38.36 -22.00
CA ASN A 133 -16.46 -38.00 -23.34
C ASN A 133 -17.40 -39.10 -23.85
N GLY A 134 -18.52 -39.27 -23.14
CA GLY A 134 -19.48 -40.33 -23.44
C GLY A 134 -20.33 -40.02 -24.67
N GLY A 135 -20.72 -41.07 -25.41
CA GLY A 135 -21.61 -40.96 -26.57
C GLY A 135 -20.97 -40.35 -27.82
N SER A 136 -21.78 -40.17 -28.87
CA SER A 136 -21.41 -39.61 -30.17
C SER A 136 -22.34 -38.45 -30.54
#